data_AF-A0A497G944-F1
#
_entry.id   AF-A0A497G944-F1
#
_cell.length_a   1.000
_cell.length_b   1.000
_cell.length_c   1.000
_cell.angle_alpha   90.00
_cell.angle_beta   90.00
_cell.angle_gamma   90.00
#
_symmetry.space_group_name_H-M   'P 1'
#
loop_
_entity.id
_entity.type
_entity.pdbx_description
1 polymer ?
#
loop_
_entity_poly.entity_id
_entity_poly.type
_entity_poly.pdbx_seq_one_letter_code
_entity_poly.pdbx_strand_id
1 'polypeptide(L)'
;MALLVLIIIASLALALSAYVLHKRVAPNPPKSSDKLAPYACGEYLPPDRVPIRVLFFKYACLFLILDVVALLLAFTLGNPPPPQRSVVRHLALTYGLVALAAILLAVTE
;
A
#
# COMPACT_ATOMS: atom_id res chain seq x y z
N MET A 1 -3.11 16.74 -16.62
CA MET A 1 -1.85 16.69 -15.83
C MET A 1 -1.86 17.71 -14.69
N ALA A 2 -2.07 19.00 -14.94
CA ALA A 2 -2.09 20.04 -13.89
C ALA A 2 -3.11 19.75 -12.76
N LEU A 3 -4.34 19.33 -13.08
CA LEU A 3 -5.35 18.97 -12.08
C LEU A 3 -4.93 17.79 -11.19
N LEU A 4 -4.33 16.74 -11.78
CA LEU A 4 -3.85 15.57 -11.03
C LEU A 4 -2.74 15.99 -10.04
N VAL A 5 -1.78 16.78 -10.52
CA VAL A 5 -0.69 17.30 -9.69
C VAL A 5 -1.24 18.16 -8.55
N LEU A 6 -2.22 19.02 -8.84
CA LEU A 6 -2.90 19.83 -7.83
C LEU A 6 -3.56 18.96 -6.76
N ILE A 7 -4.29 17.91 -7.14
CA ILE A 7 -4.96 17.00 -6.19
C ILE A 7 -3.95 16.28 -5.30
N ILE A 8 -2.86 15.78 -5.88
CA ILE A 8 -1.79 15.11 -5.12
C ILE A 8 -1.15 16.08 -4.11
N ILE A 9 -0.80 17.29 -4.56
CA ILE A 9 -0.21 18.30 -3.68
C ILE A 9 -1.20 18.72 -2.59
N ALA A 10 -2.46 18.96 -2.93
CA ALA A 10 -3.49 19.37 -1.98
C ALA A 10 -3.76 18.29 -0.93
N SER A 11 -3.90 17.03 -1.34
CA SER A 11 -4.11 15.91 -0.41
C SER A 11 -2.92 15.70 0.52
N LEU A 12 -1.70 15.78 0.01
CA LEU A 12 -0.49 15.68 0.84
C LEU A 12 -0.37 16.87 1.80
N ALA A 13 -0.63 18.09 1.33
CA ALA A 13 -0.62 19.29 2.16
C ALA A 13 -1.68 19.22 3.26
N LEU A 14 -2.87 18.70 2.96
CA LEU A 14 -3.92 18.49 3.95
C LEU A 14 -3.51 17.46 5.01
N ALA A 15 -2.95 16.32 4.60
CA ALA A 15 -2.48 15.29 5.53
C ALA A 15 -1.37 15.81 6.45
N LEU A 16 -0.39 16.52 5.88
CA LEU A 16 0.72 17.10 6.64
C LEU A 16 0.25 18.21 7.59
N SER A 17 -0.63 19.09 7.13
CA SER A 17 -1.17 20.16 7.97
C SER A 17 -1.98 19.57 9.13
N ALA A 18 -2.84 18.58 8.88
CA ALA A 18 -3.58 17.89 9.93
C ALA A 18 -2.65 17.23 10.97
N TYR A 19 -1.58 16.56 10.52
CA TYR A 19 -0.58 15.95 11.41
C TYR A 19 0.17 16.98 12.25
N VAL A 20 0.63 18.08 11.64
CA VAL A 20 1.35 19.15 12.34
C VAL A 20 0.45 19.87 13.33
N LEU A 21 -0.80 20.16 12.95
CA LEU A 21 -1.79 20.79 13.84
C LEU A 21 -2.07 19.89 15.04
N HIS A 22 -2.34 18.61 14.84
CA HIS A 22 -2.54 17.66 15.95
C HIS A 22 -1.33 17.60 16.87
N LYS A 23 -0.12 17.51 16.31
CA LYS A 23 1.11 17.47 17.10
C LYS A 23 1.31 18.72 17.97
N ARG A 24 0.83 19.89 17.53
CA ARG A 24 0.95 21.17 18.25
C ARG A 24 -0.15 21.39 19.27
N VAL A 25 -1.38 20.96 18.98
CA VAL A 25 -2.55 21.22 19.83
C VAL A 25 -2.75 20.13 20.88
N ALA A 26 -2.44 18.87 20.55
CA ALA A 26 -2.66 17.76 21.47
C ALA A 26 -1.70 17.84 22.68
N PRO A 27 -2.20 17.59 23.92
CA PRO A 27 -1.34 17.45 25.09
C PRO A 27 -0.31 16.34 24.86
N ASN A 28 0.98 16.68 24.94
CA ASN A 28 2.06 15.72 24.76
C ASN A 28 2.92 15.62 26.02
N PRO A 29 2.58 14.71 26.97
CA PRO A 29 3.35 14.56 28.20
C PRO A 29 4.78 14.08 27.93
N PRO A 30 5.73 14.25 28.87
CA PRO A 30 7.10 13.80 28.70
C PRO A 30 7.16 12.30 28.36
N LYS A 31 8.20 11.91 27.62
CA LYS A 31 8.41 10.53 27.20
C LYS A 31 9.02 9.73 28.37
N SER A 32 8.17 9.07 29.18
CA SER A 32 8.61 8.08 30.15
C SER A 32 8.83 6.71 29.49
N SER A 33 9.57 5.81 30.15
CA SER A 33 9.72 4.41 29.71
C SER A 33 8.36 3.74 29.50
N ASP A 34 7.44 3.94 30.44
CA ASP A 34 6.11 3.31 30.43
C ASP A 34 5.23 3.87 29.32
N LYS A 35 5.34 5.17 28.99
CA LYS A 35 4.62 5.78 27.87
C LYS A 35 5.11 5.25 26.51
N LEU A 36 6.38 4.89 26.44
CA LEU A 36 7.01 4.37 25.22
C LEU A 36 6.91 2.84 25.10
N ALA A 37 6.54 2.14 26.17
CA ALA A 37 6.37 0.70 26.17
C ALA A 37 5.15 0.29 25.31
N PRO A 38 5.21 -0.86 24.62
CA PRO A 38 4.05 -1.41 23.93
C PRO A 38 2.90 -1.68 24.90
N TYR A 39 1.67 -1.37 24.49
CA TYR A 39 0.51 -1.74 25.27
C TYR A 39 0.29 -3.26 25.19
N ALA A 40 0.37 -3.93 26.34
CA ALA A 40 0.11 -5.36 26.45
C ALA A 40 -0.88 -5.67 27.57
N CYS A 41 -2.08 -5.08 27.51
CA CYS A 41 -3.18 -5.35 28.46
C CYS A 41 -2.81 -5.11 29.95
N GLY A 42 -1.81 -4.29 30.23
CA GLY A 42 -1.30 -4.02 31.58
C GLY A 42 -0.09 -4.87 32.00
N GLU A 43 0.38 -5.77 31.14
CA GLU A 43 1.59 -6.56 31.35
C GLU A 43 2.82 -5.85 30.75
N TYR A 44 3.99 -6.07 31.37
CA TYR A 44 5.27 -5.60 30.86
C TYR A 44 5.90 -6.68 29.98
N LEU A 45 5.45 -6.76 28.72
CA LEU A 45 6.10 -7.61 27.72
C LEU A 45 7.23 -6.87 27.02
N PRO A 46 8.35 -7.54 26.72
CA PRO A 46 9.38 -6.98 25.87
C PRO A 46 8.79 -6.68 24.48
N PRO A 47 9.25 -5.61 23.80
CA PRO A 47 8.85 -5.31 22.44
C PRO A 47 9.42 -6.37 21.50
N ASP A 48 8.64 -7.42 21.26
CA ASP A 48 9.07 -8.55 20.44
C ASP A 48 8.32 -8.60 19.11
N ARG A 49 9.03 -9.00 18.05
CA ARG A 49 8.42 -9.18 16.73
C ARG A 49 7.79 -10.56 16.67
N VAL A 50 6.54 -10.66 17.10
CA VAL A 50 5.81 -11.91 17.02
C VAL A 50 5.61 -12.29 15.54
N PRO A 51 6.02 -13.49 15.10
CA PRO A 51 5.76 -13.94 13.74
C PRO A 51 4.25 -14.09 13.54
N ILE A 52 3.66 -13.19 12.77
CA ILE A 52 2.24 -13.27 12.42
C ILE A 52 2.11 -14.30 11.30
N ARG A 53 1.38 -15.39 11.57
CA ARG A 53 0.98 -16.32 10.51
C ARG A 53 -0.06 -15.61 9.64
N VAL A 54 0.28 -15.36 8.38
CA VAL A 54 -0.68 -14.85 7.40
C VAL A 54 -1.52 -16.04 6.93
N LEU A 55 -2.57 -16.37 7.69
CA LEU A 55 -3.47 -17.51 7.39
C LEU A 55 -4.04 -17.44 5.95
N PHE A 56 -4.17 -16.22 5.43
CA PHE A 56 -4.74 -15.93 4.12
C PHE A 56 -3.69 -15.49 3.09
N PHE A 57 -2.42 -15.94 3.23
CA PHE A 57 -1.37 -15.55 2.28
C PHE A 57 -1.73 -15.96 0.84
N LYS A 58 -2.16 -17.21 0.65
CA LYS A 58 -2.62 -17.70 -0.66
C LYS A 58 -3.82 -16.94 -1.20
N TYR A 59 -4.70 -16.46 -0.32
CA TYR A 59 -5.83 -15.61 -0.70
C TYR A 59 -5.35 -14.23 -1.17
N ALA A 60 -4.35 -13.64 -0.51
CA ALA A 60 -3.73 -12.39 -0.96
C ALA A 60 -3.03 -12.56 -2.33
N CYS A 61 -2.33 -13.68 -2.55
CA CYS A 61 -1.78 -14.00 -3.86
C CYS A 61 -2.88 -14.12 -4.91
N LEU A 62 -3.96 -14.86 -4.62
CA LEU A 62 -5.10 -15.01 -5.53
C LEU A 62 -5.77 -13.67 -5.87
N PHE A 63 -5.89 -12.77 -4.88
CA PHE A 63 -6.40 -11.42 -5.09
C PHE A 63 -5.54 -10.62 -6.10
N LEU A 64 -4.21 -10.75 -6.02
CA LEU A 64 -3.31 -10.10 -6.97
C LEU A 64 -3.34 -10.74 -8.36
N ILE A 65 -3.51 -12.07 -8.44
CA ILE A 65 -3.62 -12.79 -9.71
C ILE A 65 -4.90 -12.40 -10.44
N LEU A 66 -6.01 -12.28 -9.71
CA LEU A 66 -7.33 -11.94 -10.25
C LEU A 66 -7.66 -10.44 -10.11
N ASP A 67 -6.64 -9.60 -9.97
CA ASP A 67 -6.84 -8.16 -9.85
C ASP A 67 -7.63 -7.64 -11.06
N VAL A 68 -8.78 -7.03 -10.76
CA VAL A 68 -9.71 -6.49 -11.75
C VAL A 68 -9.00 -5.50 -12.67
N VAL A 69 -8.02 -4.74 -12.19
CA VAL A 69 -7.27 -3.81 -13.04
C VAL A 69 -6.41 -4.57 -14.04
N ALA A 70 -5.74 -5.65 -13.64
CA ALA A 70 -4.96 -6.49 -14.54
C ALA A 70 -5.85 -7.16 -15.60
N LEU A 71 -7.02 -7.67 -15.20
CA LEU A 71 -7.99 -8.28 -16.10
C LEU A 71 -8.58 -7.26 -17.08
N LEU A 72 -8.95 -6.07 -16.61
CA LEU A 72 -9.41 -5.00 -17.48
C LEU A 72 -8.33 -4.59 -18.48
N LEU A 73 -7.07 -4.46 -18.05
CA LEU A 73 -5.97 -4.19 -18.97
C LEU A 73 -5.83 -5.30 -20.02
N ALA A 74 -5.86 -6.56 -19.60
CA ALA A 74 -5.75 -7.70 -20.52
C ALA A 74 -6.88 -7.75 -21.56
N PHE A 75 -8.12 -7.39 -21.19
CA PHE A 75 -9.29 -7.51 -22.07
C PHE A 75 -9.65 -6.24 -22.84
N THR A 76 -9.25 -5.05 -22.37
CA THR A 76 -9.66 -3.76 -22.95
C THR A 76 -8.55 -3.03 -23.71
N LEU A 77 -7.29 -3.40 -23.49
CA LEU A 77 -6.18 -2.83 -24.23
C LEU A 77 -6.12 -3.42 -25.65
N GLY A 78 -6.85 -2.80 -26.56
CA GLY A 78 -6.69 -3.02 -28.01
C GLY A 78 -5.39 -2.38 -28.53
N ASN A 79 -5.47 -1.63 -29.62
CA ASN A 79 -4.33 -0.87 -30.16
C ASN A 79 -4.43 0.62 -29.73
N PRO A 80 -3.82 1.02 -28.59
CA PRO A 80 -3.89 2.39 -28.13
C PRO A 80 -3.21 3.36 -29.12
N PRO A 81 -3.71 4.60 -29.24
CA PRO A 81 -3.13 5.59 -30.14
C PRO A 81 -1.67 5.90 -29.74
N PRO A 82 -0.82 6.35 -30.70
CA PRO A 82 0.62 6.54 -30.50
C PRO A 82 1.04 7.26 -29.20
N PRO A 83 0.40 8.37 -28.74
CA PRO A 83 0.81 9.05 -27.52
C PRO A 83 0.59 8.23 -26.24
N GLN A 84 -0.30 7.24 -26.26
CA GLN A 84 -0.68 6.45 -25.08
C GLN A 84 -0.04 5.05 -25.08
N ARG A 85 0.51 4.62 -26.21
CA ARG A 85 1.08 3.27 -26.39
C ARG A 85 2.21 2.97 -25.41
N SER A 86 3.09 3.93 -25.13
CA SER A 86 4.19 3.76 -24.16
C SER A 86 3.67 3.51 -22.75
N VAL A 87 2.72 4.34 -22.30
CA VAL A 87 2.10 4.25 -20.97
C VAL A 87 1.38 2.91 -20.80
N VAL A 88 0.57 2.53 -21.77
CA VAL A 88 -0.15 1.24 -21.78
C VAL A 88 0.81 0.07 -21.72
N ARG A 89 1.88 0.10 -22.52
CA ARG A 89 2.90 -0.95 -22.51
C ARG A 89 3.57 -1.07 -21.15
N HIS A 90 3.98 0.05 -20.53
CA HIS A 90 4.59 0.02 -19.20
C HIS A 90 3.62 -0.53 -18.15
N LEU A 91 2.36 -0.10 -18.19
CA LEU A 91 1.32 -0.55 -17.28
C LEU A 91 1.06 -2.06 -17.41
N ALA A 92 0.93 -2.56 -18.65
CA ALA A 92 0.74 -3.98 -18.92
C ALA A 92 1.93 -4.81 -18.42
N LEU A 93 3.16 -4.34 -18.64
CA LEU A 93 4.36 -5.02 -18.14
C LEU A 93 4.43 -5.06 -16.62
N THR A 94 4.15 -3.94 -15.94
CA THR A 94 4.20 -3.91 -14.47
C THR A 94 3.14 -4.81 -13.84
N TYR A 95 1.90 -4.77 -14.33
CA TYR A 95 0.84 -5.64 -13.82
C TYR A 95 1.09 -7.11 -14.17
N GLY A 96 1.64 -7.41 -15.35
CA GLY A 96 2.04 -8.76 -15.72
C GLY A 96 3.14 -9.33 -14.83
N LEU A 97 4.15 -8.53 -14.47
CA LEU A 97 5.21 -8.94 -13.54
C LEU A 97 4.68 -9.18 -12.13
N VAL A 98 3.77 -8.33 -11.64
CA VAL A 98 3.12 -8.51 -10.33
C VAL A 98 2.29 -9.78 -10.31
N ALA A 99 1.50 -10.04 -11.34
CA ALA A 99 0.72 -11.27 -11.47
C ALA A 99 1.63 -12.51 -11.52
N LEU A 100 2.71 -12.47 -12.30
CA LEU A 100 3.69 -13.55 -12.36
C LEU A 100 4.32 -13.82 -10.99
N ALA A 101 4.77 -12.78 -10.29
CA ALA A 101 5.33 -12.91 -8.94
C ALA A 101 4.30 -13.52 -7.97
N ALA A 102 3.04 -13.09 -8.04
CA ALA A 102 1.97 -13.64 -7.21
C ALA A 102 1.70 -15.13 -7.53
N ILE A 103 1.74 -15.53 -8.81
CA ILE A 103 1.62 -16.95 -9.21
C ILE A 103 2.78 -17.76 -8.65
N LEU A 104 4.02 -17.28 -8.80
CA LEU A 104 5.20 -17.97 -8.30
C LEU A 104 5.11 -18.17 -6.78
N LEU A 105 4.80 -17.10 -6.04
CA LEU A 105 4.62 -17.17 -4.58
C LEU A 105 3.46 -18.08 -4.15
N ALA A 106 2.37 -18.12 -4.91
CA ALA A 106 1.24 -19.00 -4.62
C ALA A 106 1.54 -20.49 -4.83
N VAL A 107 2.50 -20.81 -5.70
CA VAL A 107 2.92 -22.19 -6.01
C VAL A 107 4.02 -22.66 -5.06
N THR A 108 4.92 -21.77 -4.64
CA THR A 108 6.07 -22.13 -3.79
C THR A 108 5.72 -22.19 -2.30
N GLU A 109 4.76 -21.38 -1.83
CA GLU A 109 4.24 -21.37 -0.46
C GLU A 109 2.96 -22.20 -0.34
#